data_AF-A0A3D2RQL2-F1
#
_entry.id   AF-A0A3D2RQL2-F1
#
_cell.length_a   1.000
_cell.length_b   1.000
_cell.length_c   1.000
_cell.angle_alpha   90.00
_cell.angle_beta   90.00
_cell.angle_gamma   90.00
#
_symmetry.space_group_name_H-M   'P 1'
#
loop_
_entity.id
_entity.type
_entity.pdbx_description
1 polymer ?
#
loop_
_entity_poly.entity_id
_entity_poly.type
_entity_poly.pdbx_seq_one_letter_code
_entity_poly.pdbx_strand_id
1 'polypeptide(L)' 'SEIKIINKSGNGPITILVKNSRIALGWDLGCAIMVQENL' A
#
# COMPACT_ATOMS: atom_id res chain seq x y z
N SER A 1 -2.15 -4.77 10.71
CA SER A 1 -0.87 -4.07 10.94
C SER A 1 -0.96 -2.69 10.38
N GLU A 2 -0.25 -1.71 10.95
CA GLU A 2 -0.17 -0.38 10.33
C GLU A 2 0.56 -0.44 9.00
N ILE A 3 0.03 0.28 8.02
CA ILE A 3 0.57 0.37 6.66
C ILE A 3 0.75 1.85 6.35
N LYS A 4 1.92 2.23 5.83
CA LYS A 4 2.16 3.57 5.31
C LYS A 4 2.34 3.51 3.81
N ILE A 5 1.55 4.28 3.06
CA ILE A 5 1.75 4.44 1.62
C ILE A 5 3.00 5.30 1.41
N ILE A 6 3.97 4.76 0.67
CA ILE A 6 5.23 5.46 0.35
C ILE A 6 5.15 6.11 -1.04
N ASN A 7 4.55 5.40 -2.00
CA ASN A 7 4.38 5.89 -3.36
C ASN A 7 3.14 5.26 -3.99
N LYS A 8 2.41 6.06 -4.78
CA LYS A 8 1.34 5.63 -5.69
C LYS A 8 1.58 6.28 -7.05
N SER A 9 1.96 5.48 -8.06
CA SER A 9 2.32 5.96 -9.40
C SER A 9 1.24 5.58 -10.41
N GLY A 10 0.20 6.39 -10.60
CA GLY A 10 -0.85 6.13 -11.60
C GLY A 10 -1.39 4.69 -11.50
N ASN A 11 -1.29 3.93 -12.60
CA ASN A 11 -1.70 2.51 -12.68
C ASN A 11 -0.55 1.52 -12.36
N GLY A 12 0.59 2.03 -11.90
CA GLY A 12 1.76 1.26 -11.49
C GLY A 12 1.59 0.66 -10.09
N PRO A 13 2.64 0.04 -9.53
CA PRO A 13 2.56 -0.60 -8.24
C PRO A 13 2.39 0.42 -7.10
N ILE A 14 1.58 0.07 -6.11
CA ILE A 14 1.47 0.80 -4.85
C ILE A 14 2.59 0.31 -3.95
N THR A 15 3.49 1.21 -3.54
CA THR A 15 4.57 0.86 -2.60
C THR A 15 4.16 1.20 -1.18
N ILE A 16 4.19 0.21 -0.29
CA ILE A 16 3.83 0.36 1.12
C ILE A 16 4.99 0.01 2.05
N LEU A 17 5.01 0.62 3.22
CA LEU A 17 5.84 0.24 4.36
C LEU A 17 5.00 -0.52 5.37
N VAL A 18 5.40 -1.75 5.71
CA VAL A 18 4.79 -2.56 6.75
C VAL A 18 5.90 -3.20 7.59
N LYS A 19 5.93 -2.92 8.91
CA LYS A 19 6.94 -3.49 9.82
C LYS A 19 8.38 -3.40 9.28
N ASN A 20 8.78 -2.21 8.81
CA ASN A 20 10.08 -1.92 8.18
C ASN A 20 10.35 -2.61 6.83
N SER A 21 9.39 -3.34 6.27
CA SER A 21 9.50 -3.95 4.95
C SER A 21 8.87 -3.04 3.89
N ARG A 22 9.59 -2.83 2.78
CA ARG A 22 9.06 -2.14 1.60
C ARG A 22 8.49 -3.18 0.65
N ILE A 23 7.20 -3.07 0.37
CA ILE A 23 6.47 -4.03 -0.47
C ILE A 23 5.86 -3.25 -1.64
N ALA A 24 6.12 -3.71 -2.87
CA ALA A 24 5.46 -3.23 -4.07
C ALA A 24 4.26 -4.14 -4.37
N LEU A 25 3.06 -3.57 -4.35
CA LEU A 25 1.82 -4.26 -4.68
C LEU A 25 1.42 -3.91 -6.10
N GLY A 26 1.05 -4.92 -6.90
CA GLY A 26 0.37 -4.66 -8.17
C GLY A 26 -0.91 -3.86 -7.94
N TRP A 27 -1.32 -3.06 -8.93
CA TRP A 27 -2.46 -2.15 -8.82
C TRP A 27 -3.73 -2.85 -8.33
N ASP A 28 -4.10 -3.96 -8.96
CA ASP A 28 -5.33 -4.70 -8.63
C ASP A 28 -5.31 -5.22 -7.18
N LEU A 29 -4.18 -5.76 -6.73
CA LEU A 29 -4.01 -6.21 -5.34
C LEU A 29 -4.07 -5.03 -4.36
N GLY A 30 -3.44 -3.91 -4.72
CA GLY A 30 -3.48 -2.69 -3.93
C GLY A 30 -4.89 -2.13 -3.75
N CYS A 31 -5.72 -2.17 -4.80
CA CYS A 31 -7.13 -1.76 -4.75
C CYS A 31 -8.02 -2.72 -3.97
N ALA A 32 -7.68 -4.01 -3.91
CA ALA A 32 -8.43 -5.02 -3.18
C ALA A 32 -8.22 -4.99 -1.65
N ILE A 33 -7.15 -4.32 -1.17
CA ILE A 33 -6.84 -4.25 0.25
C ILE A 33 -7.69 -3.17 0.91
N MET A 34 -8.60 -3.58 1.80
CA MET A 34 -9.35 -2.68 2.67
C MET A 34 -8.50 -2.23 3.85
N VAL A 35 -8.47 -0.93 4.11
CA VAL A 35 -7.70 -0.32 5.20
C VAL A 35 -8.66 0.49 6.08
N GLN A 36 -8.55 0.32 7.40
CA GLN A 36 -9.25 1.18 8.34
C GLN A 36 -8.34 2.37 8.69
N GLU A 37 -8.80 3.58 8.41
CA GLU A 37 -8.12 4.81 8.81
C GLU A 37 -8.48 5.13 10.28
N ASN A 38 -7.47 5.35 11.12
CA ASN A 38 -7.68 5.98 12.41
C ASN A 38 -7.59 7.50 12.20
N LEU A 39 -8.73 8.18 12.30
CA LEU A 39 -8.87 9.63 12.29
C LEU A 39 -8.49 10.24 13.64
#